data_AF-A0A8S0XVH6-F1
#
_entry.id   AF-A0A8S0XVH6-F1
#
_cell.length_a   1.000
_cell.length_b   1.000
_cell.length_c   1.000
_cell.angle_alpha   90.00
_cell.angle_beta   90.00
_cell.angle_gamma   90.00
#
_symmetry.space_group_name_H-M   'P 1'
#
loop_
_entity.id
_entity.type
_entity.pdbx_description
1 polymer ?
#
loop_
_entity_poly.entity_id
_entity_poly.type
_entity_poly.pdbx_seq_one_letter_code
_entity_poly.pdbx_strand_id
1 'polypeptide(L)'
;MYKKRINAFAGITLMSLVLTTAFTTGFVKAAGSVTQIGGSTRYETAAKVAAATFANSDTVVLVSGEGYADSVSASVLAKKLDAPILLTGSQMLDSNAEGALEKLKPKNVYIIGGTGSISRSIEDGLKASNYKVTRLGGTTRYETNLAIANKLVDLGVSKDNIIAVAGTNFSDALSAAPVAAADGDILLLTNNDLNSIQKTIDFAKNSNVTVVGTTTVVSDSIYNALNADRRVNGGSDRFATNLNVLKAFDSDLKNDKIYVANSSENSYSDPLIASAAAGKYSAPLILIDTEGSNVNAIDYIKTKAAENTEIEAIGGTGVIPASIVNEINSAISEGNTMITFKDKNLEQAVRLAANKPTGILYKSDVDKVLEVNFYYSKIKDISGIENLTSLQKLGLGGNQITDIGAIKSLTNLRRVEFSSNQISDISPLKNLINLQELALGDNQISNINSLGNMTNLQTLILYRNSISDISPLKNLNNLQILNLSMNSISDISPLKNLTNLQTLDIGKNNIKDISPLKNLTNLKELRISEGQLSDNEIDSLKSALPNLKITVEYLN
;
A
#
# COMPACT_ATOMS: atom_id res chain seq x y z
N MET A 1 69.95 42.14 33.87
CA MET A 1 68.83 43.00 34.30
C MET A 1 67.64 42.76 33.37
N TYR A 2 66.58 42.14 33.89
CA TYR A 2 65.15 42.25 33.53
C TYR A 2 64.64 42.43 32.08
N LYS A 3 63.67 41.54 31.74
CA LYS A 3 62.47 41.70 30.85
C LYS A 3 62.73 41.65 29.33
N LYS A 4 61.88 41.03 28.49
CA LYS A 4 60.41 40.83 28.56
C LYS A 4 59.99 39.74 27.54
N ARG A 5 58.98 38.94 27.86
CA ARG A 5 58.20 38.10 26.92
C ARG A 5 57.23 38.97 26.10
N ILE A 6 57.04 38.68 24.81
CA ILE A 6 55.81 38.96 24.03
C ILE A 6 55.56 37.79 23.06
N ASN A 7 54.29 37.40 22.95
CA ASN A 7 53.75 36.22 22.27
C ASN A 7 53.49 36.41 20.75
N ALA A 8 53.49 35.27 20.05
CA ALA A 8 52.62 34.81 18.96
C ALA A 8 52.39 35.71 17.71
N PHE A 9 52.73 35.17 16.53
CA PHE A 9 51.90 35.18 15.31
C PHE A 9 52.53 34.22 14.28
N ALA A 10 51.81 33.17 13.88
CA ALA A 10 52.13 32.35 12.71
C ALA A 10 50.94 32.43 11.76
N GLY A 11 51.01 33.36 10.81
CA GLY A 11 50.12 33.42 9.66
C GLY A 11 50.90 32.93 8.44
N ILE A 12 50.52 31.78 7.89
CA ILE A 12 50.99 31.29 6.59
C ILE A 12 49.92 31.63 5.57
N THR A 13 50.29 32.51 4.65
CA THR A 13 49.56 32.88 3.44
C THR A 13 49.60 31.73 2.44
N LEU A 14 48.44 31.17 2.08
CA LEU A 14 48.27 30.34 0.88
C LEU A 14 47.61 31.17 -0.22
N MET A 15 48.32 31.32 -1.34
CA MET A 15 47.81 31.90 -2.59
C MET A 15 46.62 31.08 -3.11
N SER A 16 45.47 31.74 -3.27
CA SER A 16 44.31 31.20 -3.96
C SER A 16 44.45 31.39 -5.48
N LEU A 17 44.58 30.27 -6.19
CA LEU A 17 44.42 30.19 -7.64
C LEU A 17 42.90 30.15 -7.92
N VAL A 18 42.32 31.25 -8.41
CA VAL A 18 40.90 31.29 -8.79
C VAL A 18 40.74 30.66 -10.18
N LEU A 19 40.39 29.37 -10.22
CA LEU A 19 39.74 28.79 -11.40
C LEU A 19 38.25 29.13 -11.34
N THR A 20 37.81 30.04 -12.21
CA THR A 20 36.38 30.26 -12.45
C THR A 20 35.81 29.10 -13.27
N THR A 21 35.43 28.01 -12.60
CA THR A 21 34.49 27.06 -13.17
C THR A 21 33.11 27.71 -13.15
N ALA A 22 32.55 27.96 -14.33
CA ALA A 22 31.15 28.33 -14.47
C ALA A 22 30.30 27.21 -13.86
N PHE A 23 29.79 27.44 -12.66
CA PHE A 23 28.74 26.61 -12.09
C PHE A 23 27.51 26.81 -12.96
N THR A 24 27.23 25.89 -13.87
CA THR A 24 25.85 25.67 -14.29
C THR A 24 25.12 25.24 -13.02
N THR A 25 24.27 26.09 -12.48
CA THR A 25 23.35 25.73 -11.41
C THR A 25 22.31 24.75 -11.97
N GLY A 26 22.73 23.51 -12.21
CA GLY A 26 21.81 22.40 -12.25
C GLY A 26 21.30 22.27 -10.82
N PHE A 27 20.01 22.53 -10.61
CA PHE A 27 19.35 22.14 -9.37
C PHE A 27 19.65 20.65 -9.19
N VAL A 28 20.46 20.30 -8.18
CA VAL A 28 20.67 18.90 -7.83
C VAL A 28 19.32 18.40 -7.34
N LYS A 29 18.66 17.57 -8.16
CA LYS A 29 17.40 16.92 -7.81
C LYS A 29 17.67 16.10 -6.56
N ALA A 30 16.99 16.39 -5.45
CA ALA A 30 17.02 15.50 -4.30
C ALA A 30 16.51 14.12 -4.75
N ALA A 31 17.24 13.06 -4.36
CA ALA A 31 16.85 11.69 -4.64
C ALA A 31 15.41 11.45 -4.12
N GLY A 32 14.56 10.85 -4.96
CA GLY A 32 13.15 10.60 -4.64
C GLY A 32 12.16 11.77 -4.82
N SER A 33 12.55 12.90 -5.40
CA SER A 33 11.60 14.00 -5.66
C SER A 33 10.78 13.81 -6.95
N VAL A 34 9.51 14.21 -6.91
CA VAL A 34 8.59 14.19 -8.06
C VAL A 34 9.01 15.25 -9.08
N THR A 35 9.22 14.83 -10.32
CA THR A 35 9.37 15.72 -11.47
C THR A 35 8.02 15.88 -12.15
N GLN A 36 7.57 17.12 -12.34
CA GLN A 36 6.32 17.39 -13.03
C GLN A 36 6.59 17.75 -14.50
N ILE A 37 5.90 17.09 -15.43
CA ILE A 37 5.97 17.35 -16.87
C ILE A 37 4.56 17.67 -17.35
N GLY A 38 4.35 18.92 -17.77
CA GLY A 38 3.04 19.36 -18.22
C GLY A 38 3.05 20.68 -18.96
N GLY A 39 2.06 20.88 -19.81
CA GLY A 39 1.75 22.13 -20.49
C GLY A 39 0.48 22.78 -19.98
N SER A 40 0.13 23.90 -20.59
CA SER A 40 -1.15 24.60 -20.38
C SER A 40 -2.32 23.87 -21.03
N THR A 41 -2.03 23.01 -22.01
CA THR A 41 -3.01 22.18 -22.72
C THR A 41 -2.56 20.72 -22.78
N ARG A 42 -3.50 19.81 -23.02
CA ARG A 42 -3.19 18.37 -23.25
C ARG A 42 -2.23 18.14 -24.42
N TYR A 43 -2.30 19.00 -25.45
CA TYR A 43 -1.44 18.93 -26.63
C TYR A 43 0.00 19.31 -26.29
N GLU A 44 0.17 20.38 -25.52
CA GLU A 44 1.48 20.81 -25.03
C GLU A 44 2.07 19.79 -24.04
N THR A 45 1.26 19.21 -23.15
CA THR A 45 1.69 18.11 -22.27
C THR A 45 2.21 16.92 -23.09
N ALA A 46 1.48 16.48 -24.12
CA ALA A 46 1.90 15.40 -25.00
C ALA A 46 3.25 15.69 -25.70
N ALA A 47 3.40 16.90 -26.24
CA ALA A 47 4.63 17.34 -26.90
C ALA A 47 5.83 17.38 -25.94
N LYS A 48 5.63 17.84 -24.70
CA LYS A 48 6.68 17.88 -23.67
C LYS A 48 7.10 16.47 -23.23
N VAL A 49 6.15 15.57 -22.99
CA VAL A 49 6.45 14.17 -22.63
C VAL A 49 7.18 13.47 -23.78
N ALA A 50 6.76 13.71 -25.03
CA ALA A 50 7.42 13.19 -26.21
C ALA A 50 8.89 13.63 -26.29
N ALA A 51 9.17 14.92 -26.08
CA ALA A 51 10.52 15.45 -26.08
C ALA A 51 11.38 14.93 -24.90
N ALA A 52 10.79 14.74 -23.73
CA ALA A 52 11.50 14.28 -22.53
C ALA A 52 11.82 12.77 -22.56
N THR A 53 10.89 11.95 -23.07
CA THR A 53 10.94 10.48 -22.94
C THR A 53 11.32 9.77 -24.24
N PHE A 54 11.07 10.38 -25.40
CA PHE A 54 11.16 9.74 -26.71
C PHE A 54 11.96 10.58 -27.72
N ALA A 55 12.95 11.34 -27.25
CA ALA A 55 13.70 12.32 -28.05
C ALA A 55 14.30 11.77 -29.38
N ASN A 56 14.58 10.48 -29.45
CA ASN A 56 15.21 9.82 -30.60
C ASN A 56 14.28 8.84 -31.35
N SER A 57 12.96 8.92 -31.12
CA SER A 57 12.04 7.97 -31.75
C SER A 57 11.91 8.21 -33.27
N ASP A 58 12.10 7.14 -34.04
CA ASP A 58 11.85 7.10 -35.48
C ASP A 58 10.34 7.05 -35.83
N THR A 59 9.47 6.95 -34.84
CA THR A 59 8.03 6.76 -35.00
C THR A 59 7.23 7.64 -34.04
N VAL A 60 6.06 8.13 -34.47
CA VAL A 60 5.08 8.81 -33.63
C VAL A 60 3.73 8.14 -33.75
N VAL A 61 3.02 8.02 -32.62
CA VAL A 61 1.60 7.64 -32.60
C VAL A 61 0.77 8.90 -32.41
N LEU A 62 -0.07 9.24 -33.39
CA LEU A 62 -0.92 10.42 -33.39
C LEU A 62 -2.37 10.05 -33.07
N VAL A 63 -2.90 10.69 -32.04
CA VAL A 63 -4.22 10.40 -31.47
C VAL A 63 -5.05 11.69 -31.37
N SER A 64 -6.37 11.58 -31.49
CA SER A 64 -7.26 12.73 -31.28
C SER A 64 -7.27 13.15 -29.81
N GLY A 65 -7.08 14.44 -29.54
CA GLY A 65 -7.28 15.05 -28.22
C GLY A 65 -8.75 15.41 -27.93
N GLU A 66 -9.69 15.04 -28.79
CA GLU A 66 -11.13 15.37 -28.65
C GLU A 66 -11.98 14.13 -28.34
N GLY A 67 -11.47 12.92 -28.61
CA GLY A 67 -12.14 11.65 -28.34
C GLY A 67 -11.15 10.55 -27.95
N TYR A 68 -11.40 9.89 -26.82
CA TYR A 68 -10.38 9.11 -26.10
C TYR A 68 -10.57 7.59 -26.14
N ALA A 69 -11.79 7.14 -26.38
CA ALA A 69 -12.15 5.74 -26.25
C ALA A 69 -11.36 4.81 -27.18
N ASP A 70 -11.04 5.32 -28.37
CA ASP A 70 -10.53 4.53 -29.48
C ASP A 70 -9.01 4.30 -29.40
N SER A 71 -8.33 4.97 -28.45
CA SER A 71 -6.88 5.11 -28.43
C SER A 71 -6.19 4.63 -27.15
N VAL A 72 -6.93 4.13 -26.15
CA VAL A 72 -6.32 3.63 -24.91
C VAL A 72 -5.33 2.49 -25.16
N SER A 73 -5.63 1.60 -26.12
CA SER A 73 -4.72 0.54 -26.59
C SER A 73 -3.52 1.04 -27.40
N ALA A 74 -3.48 2.33 -27.76
CA ALA A 74 -2.33 2.90 -28.43
C ALA A 74 -1.08 2.95 -27.54
N SER A 75 -1.23 2.87 -26.21
CA SER A 75 -0.14 2.72 -25.25
C SER A 75 0.74 1.49 -25.52
N VAL A 76 0.11 0.33 -25.78
CA VAL A 76 0.82 -0.92 -26.10
C VAL A 76 1.57 -0.79 -27.43
N LEU A 77 0.93 -0.17 -28.43
CA LEU A 77 1.57 0.11 -29.73
C LEU A 77 2.74 1.09 -29.59
N ALA A 78 2.55 2.15 -28.82
CA ALA A 78 3.57 3.14 -28.51
C ALA A 78 4.79 2.48 -27.86
N LYS A 79 4.59 1.60 -26.87
CA LYS A 79 5.67 0.79 -26.30
C LYS A 79 6.37 -0.05 -27.36
N LYS A 80 5.62 -0.84 -28.13
CA LYS A 80 6.20 -1.77 -29.12
C LYS A 80 7.06 -1.05 -30.16
N LEU A 81 6.71 0.18 -30.49
CA LEU A 81 7.40 1.02 -31.46
C LEU A 81 8.44 1.97 -30.84
N ASP A 82 8.62 1.95 -29.51
CA ASP A 82 9.35 2.96 -28.74
C ASP A 82 8.99 4.40 -29.14
N ALA A 83 7.70 4.66 -29.32
CA ALA A 83 7.15 5.88 -29.90
C ALA A 83 6.38 6.71 -28.86
N PRO A 84 6.42 8.05 -28.92
CA PRO A 84 5.55 8.88 -28.12
C PRO A 84 4.12 8.88 -28.68
N ILE A 85 3.16 9.16 -27.80
CA ILE A 85 1.80 9.55 -28.19
C ILE A 85 1.75 11.09 -28.27
N LEU A 86 1.45 11.62 -29.45
CA LEU A 86 1.08 13.01 -29.66
C LEU A 86 -0.44 13.14 -29.81
N LEU A 87 -0.96 14.28 -29.35
CA LEU A 87 -2.38 14.61 -29.46
C LEU A 87 -2.60 15.66 -30.55
N THR A 88 -3.72 15.59 -31.25
CA THR A 88 -4.14 16.62 -32.23
C THR A 88 -5.65 16.85 -32.21
N GLY A 89 -6.11 17.99 -32.72
CA GLY A 89 -7.53 18.20 -32.99
C GLY A 89 -8.05 17.30 -34.12
N SER A 90 -9.38 17.16 -34.25
CA SER A 90 -9.96 16.25 -35.23
C SER A 90 -9.86 16.75 -36.68
N GLN A 91 -9.89 18.06 -36.89
CA GLN A 91 -9.90 18.68 -38.23
C GLN A 91 -8.58 19.35 -38.62
N MET A 92 -7.80 19.78 -37.62
CA MET A 92 -6.55 20.51 -37.80
C MET A 92 -5.44 19.88 -36.96
N LEU A 93 -4.23 19.82 -37.53
CA LEU A 93 -3.04 19.42 -36.78
C LEU A 93 -2.73 20.47 -35.71
N ASP A 94 -2.68 20.08 -34.44
CA ASP A 94 -2.34 21.01 -33.36
C ASP A 94 -0.89 21.50 -33.50
N SER A 95 -0.64 22.80 -33.26
CA SER A 95 0.69 23.40 -33.43
C SER A 95 1.75 22.83 -32.48
N ASN A 96 1.36 22.32 -31.30
CA ASN A 96 2.29 21.64 -30.40
C ASN A 96 2.67 20.26 -30.96
N ALA A 97 1.73 19.56 -31.59
CA ALA A 97 2.00 18.29 -32.26
C ALA A 97 2.89 18.49 -33.49
N GLU A 98 2.61 19.52 -34.28
CA GLU A 98 3.45 19.92 -35.42
C GLU A 98 4.88 20.24 -34.97
N GLY A 99 5.05 21.12 -33.98
CA GLY A 99 6.37 21.45 -33.45
C GLY A 99 7.11 20.24 -32.85
N ALA A 100 6.38 19.29 -32.24
CA ALA A 100 6.96 18.04 -31.77
C ALA A 100 7.42 17.14 -32.92
N LEU A 101 6.64 17.03 -34.01
CA LEU A 101 7.02 16.29 -35.22
C LEU A 101 8.28 16.91 -35.86
N GLU A 102 8.36 18.23 -35.96
CA GLU A 102 9.54 18.93 -36.50
C GLU A 102 10.80 18.71 -35.66
N LYS A 103 10.65 18.64 -34.34
CA LYS A 103 11.75 18.42 -33.40
C LYS A 103 12.23 16.96 -33.40
N LEU A 104 11.29 16.02 -33.36
CA LEU A 104 11.59 14.57 -33.31
C LEU A 104 12.02 14.02 -34.67
N LYS A 105 11.52 14.60 -35.77
CA LYS A 105 11.75 14.17 -37.16
C LYS A 105 11.52 12.67 -37.36
N PRO A 106 10.37 12.11 -36.93
CA PRO A 106 10.10 10.70 -37.09
C PRO A 106 10.00 10.34 -38.58
N LYS A 107 10.27 9.08 -38.92
CA LYS A 107 10.03 8.54 -40.27
C LYS A 107 8.60 8.07 -40.44
N ASN A 108 8.01 7.51 -39.39
CA ASN A 108 6.70 6.88 -39.41
C ASN A 108 5.72 7.63 -38.51
N VAL A 109 4.48 7.81 -38.98
CA VAL A 109 3.38 8.33 -38.17
C VAL A 109 2.21 7.34 -38.20
N TYR A 110 1.82 6.83 -37.04
CA TYR A 110 0.64 5.99 -36.89
C TYR A 110 -0.53 6.84 -36.43
N ILE A 111 -1.56 6.99 -37.28
CA ILE A 111 -2.80 7.68 -36.91
C ILE A 111 -3.76 6.66 -36.31
N ILE A 112 -4.25 6.94 -35.10
CA ILE A 112 -5.22 6.08 -34.41
C ILE A 112 -6.63 6.65 -34.53
N GLY A 113 -7.56 5.81 -35.00
CA GLY A 113 -8.96 6.16 -35.20
C GLY A 113 -9.33 6.40 -36.67
N GLY A 114 -10.63 6.35 -36.93
CA GLY A 114 -11.20 6.63 -38.25
C GLY A 114 -11.06 8.10 -38.65
N THR A 115 -11.53 8.42 -39.85
CA THR A 115 -11.50 9.80 -40.38
C THR A 115 -12.39 10.78 -39.62
N GLY A 116 -13.35 10.28 -38.84
CA GLY A 116 -14.13 11.10 -37.91
C GLY A 116 -13.35 11.56 -36.69
N SER A 117 -12.32 10.81 -36.26
CA SER A 117 -11.50 11.13 -35.09
C SER A 117 -10.31 12.02 -35.46
N ILE A 118 -9.66 11.73 -36.60
CA ILE A 118 -8.60 12.54 -37.22
C ILE A 118 -8.88 12.57 -38.72
N SER A 119 -9.13 13.75 -39.25
CA SER A 119 -9.57 13.97 -40.63
C SER A 119 -8.57 13.43 -41.67
N ARG A 120 -9.07 13.25 -42.89
CA ARG A 120 -8.23 12.86 -44.03
C ARG A 120 -7.24 13.96 -44.43
N SER A 121 -7.60 15.23 -44.23
CA SER A 121 -6.72 16.37 -44.54
C SER A 121 -5.45 16.36 -43.70
N ILE A 122 -5.52 16.02 -42.41
CA ILE A 122 -4.33 15.86 -41.55
C ILE A 122 -3.43 14.74 -42.08
N GLU A 123 -4.03 13.59 -42.42
CA GLU A 123 -3.28 12.45 -42.97
C GLU A 123 -2.56 12.79 -44.29
N ASP A 124 -3.25 13.47 -45.21
CA ASP A 124 -2.68 13.86 -46.49
C ASP A 124 -1.60 14.94 -46.32
N GLY A 125 -1.78 15.88 -45.38
CA GLY A 125 -0.77 16.88 -45.00
C GLY A 125 0.51 16.24 -44.46
N LEU A 126 0.39 15.25 -43.55
CA LEU A 126 1.55 14.51 -43.04
C LEU A 126 2.30 13.75 -44.15
N LYS A 127 1.57 13.16 -45.12
CA LYS A 127 2.19 12.50 -46.28
C LYS A 127 2.91 13.49 -47.20
N ALA A 128 2.33 14.67 -47.42
CA ALA A 128 2.95 15.74 -48.18
C ALA A 128 4.24 16.26 -47.52
N SER A 129 4.32 16.19 -46.18
CA SER A 129 5.54 16.43 -45.39
C SER A 129 6.51 15.25 -45.34
N ASN A 130 6.38 14.27 -46.26
CA ASN A 130 7.24 13.09 -46.41
C ASN A 130 7.24 12.08 -45.24
N TYR A 131 6.23 12.12 -44.35
CA TYR A 131 6.08 11.07 -43.33
C TYR A 131 5.46 9.80 -43.94
N LYS A 132 5.93 8.62 -43.52
CA LYS A 132 5.25 7.35 -43.80
C LYS A 132 4.06 7.19 -42.85
N VAL A 133 2.87 7.51 -43.34
CA VAL A 133 1.65 7.50 -42.52
C VAL A 133 0.89 6.18 -42.63
N THR A 134 0.57 5.56 -41.49
CA THR A 134 -0.29 4.37 -41.38
C THR A 134 -1.48 4.68 -40.49
N ARG A 135 -2.71 4.51 -40.98
CA ARG A 135 -3.92 4.67 -40.16
C ARG A 135 -4.41 3.33 -39.63
N LEU A 136 -4.66 3.27 -38.32
CA LEU A 136 -5.28 2.14 -37.63
C LEU A 136 -6.60 2.63 -37.05
N GLY A 137 -7.73 2.31 -37.69
CA GLY A 137 -9.04 2.80 -37.28
C GLY A 137 -10.16 1.99 -37.90
N GLY A 138 -11.27 1.89 -37.17
CA GLY A 138 -12.52 1.28 -37.62
C GLY A 138 -13.73 2.19 -37.38
N THR A 139 -14.93 1.66 -37.61
CA THR A 139 -16.18 2.41 -37.40
C THR A 139 -16.56 2.54 -35.93
N THR A 140 -16.05 1.64 -35.10
CA THR A 140 -16.23 1.63 -33.65
C THR A 140 -14.89 1.55 -32.94
N ARG A 141 -14.88 1.88 -31.63
CA ARG A 141 -13.69 1.72 -30.78
C ARG A 141 -13.17 0.29 -30.72
N TYR A 142 -14.06 -0.69 -30.80
CA TYR A 142 -13.71 -2.12 -30.80
C TYR A 142 -13.00 -2.50 -32.10
N GLU A 143 -13.45 -1.96 -33.24
CA GLU A 143 -12.77 -2.17 -34.51
C GLU A 143 -11.43 -1.44 -34.60
N THR A 144 -11.34 -0.21 -34.07
CA THR A 144 -10.05 0.50 -33.96
C THR A 144 -9.08 -0.26 -33.05
N ASN A 145 -9.54 -0.74 -31.90
CA ASN A 145 -8.75 -1.55 -30.99
C ASN A 145 -8.26 -2.85 -31.64
N LEU A 146 -9.12 -3.56 -32.39
CA LEU A 146 -8.71 -4.74 -33.16
C LEU A 146 -7.72 -4.41 -34.28
N ALA A 147 -7.81 -3.26 -34.94
CA ALA A 147 -6.83 -2.84 -35.93
C ALA A 147 -5.44 -2.64 -35.28
N ILE A 148 -5.39 -2.10 -34.06
CA ILE A 148 -4.17 -1.99 -33.26
C ILE A 148 -3.67 -3.37 -32.84
N ALA A 149 -4.55 -4.24 -32.33
CA ALA A 149 -4.18 -5.59 -31.89
C ALA A 149 -3.60 -6.44 -33.03
N ASN A 150 -4.22 -6.42 -34.21
CA ASN A 150 -3.67 -7.09 -35.39
C ASN A 150 -2.32 -6.49 -35.79
N LYS A 151 -2.17 -5.16 -35.74
CA LYS A 151 -0.88 -4.52 -36.03
C LYS A 151 0.21 -4.92 -35.03
N LEU A 152 -0.11 -5.09 -33.75
CA LEU A 152 0.82 -5.59 -32.74
C LEU A 152 1.29 -7.00 -33.09
N VAL A 153 0.38 -7.90 -33.49
CA VAL A 153 0.71 -9.25 -33.95
C VAL A 153 1.60 -9.20 -35.20
N ASP A 154 1.30 -8.34 -36.18
CA ASP A 154 2.16 -8.14 -37.36
C ASP A 154 3.57 -7.64 -37.00
N LEU A 155 3.70 -6.92 -35.89
CA LEU A 155 4.98 -6.46 -35.33
C LEU A 155 5.64 -7.52 -34.42
N GLY A 156 5.06 -8.72 -34.34
CA GLY A 156 5.59 -9.85 -33.58
C GLY A 156 5.31 -9.79 -32.08
N VAL A 157 4.26 -9.10 -31.64
CA VAL A 157 3.74 -9.23 -30.27
C VAL A 157 2.97 -10.55 -30.18
N SER A 158 3.26 -11.33 -29.14
CA SER A 158 2.56 -12.61 -28.94
C SER A 158 1.09 -12.35 -28.61
N LYS A 159 0.22 -13.25 -29.07
CA LYS A 159 -1.18 -13.29 -28.67
C LYS A 159 -1.42 -14.19 -27.45
N ASP A 160 -0.36 -14.74 -26.84
CA ASP A 160 -0.51 -15.72 -25.78
C ASP A 160 -1.20 -15.13 -24.54
N ASN A 161 -0.93 -13.86 -24.22
CA ASN A 161 -1.56 -13.16 -23.12
C ASN A 161 -2.36 -11.95 -23.62
N ILE A 162 -3.57 -11.81 -23.11
CA ILE A 162 -4.49 -10.73 -23.45
C ILE A 162 -5.11 -10.16 -22.19
N ILE A 163 -5.13 -8.83 -22.09
CA ILE A 163 -5.89 -8.12 -21.08
C ILE A 163 -7.16 -7.54 -21.73
N ALA A 164 -8.32 -8.05 -21.32
CA ALA A 164 -9.62 -7.61 -21.82
C ALA A 164 -10.31 -6.66 -20.83
N VAL A 165 -10.71 -5.48 -21.30
CA VAL A 165 -11.31 -4.43 -20.48
C VAL A 165 -12.55 -3.85 -21.13
N ALA A 166 -13.48 -3.33 -20.33
CA ALA A 166 -14.64 -2.66 -20.90
C ALA A 166 -14.23 -1.42 -21.71
N GLY A 167 -14.75 -1.33 -22.93
CA GLY A 167 -14.66 -0.15 -23.79
C GLY A 167 -15.63 0.95 -23.39
N THR A 168 -16.39 0.79 -22.31
CA THR A 168 -17.32 1.78 -21.74
C THR A 168 -16.80 2.27 -20.39
N ASN A 169 -17.03 3.55 -20.05
CA ASN A 169 -16.62 4.14 -18.76
C ASN A 169 -15.13 3.87 -18.42
N PHE A 170 -14.22 4.37 -19.26
CA PHE A 170 -12.79 4.09 -19.45
C PHE A 170 -11.83 3.95 -18.24
N SER A 171 -12.31 3.98 -17.01
CA SER A 171 -11.50 3.80 -15.80
C SER A 171 -10.64 2.55 -15.83
N ASP A 172 -11.24 1.45 -16.26
CA ASP A 172 -10.61 0.13 -16.22
C ASP A 172 -9.58 0.02 -17.34
N ALA A 173 -9.89 0.58 -18.51
CA ALA A 173 -8.98 0.64 -19.63
C ALA A 173 -7.74 1.50 -19.33
N LEU A 174 -7.91 2.66 -18.67
CA LEU A 174 -6.77 3.50 -18.25
C LEU A 174 -5.89 2.85 -17.18
N SER A 175 -6.48 1.98 -16.36
CA SER A 175 -5.75 1.21 -15.36
C SER A 175 -4.97 0.04 -15.97
N ALA A 176 -5.57 -0.65 -16.95
CA ALA A 176 -5.00 -1.84 -17.58
C ALA A 176 -3.99 -1.52 -18.69
N ALA A 177 -4.19 -0.44 -19.44
CA ALA A 177 -3.30 -0.02 -20.53
C ALA A 177 -1.81 0.09 -20.16
N PRO A 178 -1.41 0.80 -19.08
CA PRO A 178 0.00 0.90 -18.70
C PRO A 178 0.59 -0.46 -18.33
N VAL A 179 -0.19 -1.35 -17.73
CA VAL A 179 0.23 -2.71 -17.38
C VAL A 179 0.39 -3.57 -18.63
N ALA A 180 -0.59 -3.56 -19.53
CA ALA A 180 -0.50 -4.24 -20.82
C ALA A 180 0.74 -3.77 -21.61
N ALA A 181 0.99 -2.46 -21.61
CA ALA A 181 2.18 -1.90 -22.24
C ALA A 181 3.47 -2.31 -21.51
N ALA A 182 3.47 -2.41 -20.18
CA ALA A 182 4.65 -2.81 -19.41
C ALA A 182 5.06 -4.27 -19.66
N ASP A 183 4.08 -5.16 -19.75
CA ASP A 183 4.29 -6.60 -19.98
C ASP A 183 4.43 -6.95 -21.47
N GLY A 184 3.99 -6.04 -22.35
CA GLY A 184 3.94 -6.29 -23.80
C GLY A 184 2.73 -7.11 -24.23
N ASP A 185 1.72 -7.20 -23.37
CA ASP A 185 0.45 -7.88 -23.60
C ASP A 185 -0.48 -7.08 -24.52
N ILE A 186 -1.35 -7.80 -25.23
CA ILE A 186 -2.37 -7.16 -26.06
C ILE A 186 -3.54 -6.70 -25.17
N LEU A 187 -3.84 -5.40 -25.23
CA LEU A 187 -5.05 -4.83 -24.61
C LEU A 187 -6.22 -4.89 -25.59
N LEU A 188 -7.29 -5.60 -25.21
CA LEU A 188 -8.55 -5.65 -25.97
C LEU A 188 -9.69 -4.91 -25.27
N LEU A 189 -10.49 -4.20 -26.06
CA LEU A 189 -11.73 -3.60 -25.61
C LEU A 189 -12.91 -4.54 -25.84
N THR A 190 -13.77 -4.66 -24.84
CA THR A 190 -15.00 -5.45 -24.87
C THR A 190 -16.21 -4.69 -24.32
N ASN A 191 -17.40 -5.25 -24.39
CA ASN A 191 -18.63 -4.73 -23.76
C ASN A 191 -19.60 -5.88 -23.47
N ASN A 192 -20.78 -5.58 -22.92
CA ASN A 192 -21.81 -6.56 -22.57
C ASN A 192 -22.77 -6.93 -23.70
N ASP A 193 -22.38 -6.74 -24.96
CA ASP A 193 -23.12 -7.17 -26.15
C ASP A 193 -22.25 -8.11 -27.02
N LEU A 194 -22.52 -9.41 -26.90
CA LEU A 194 -21.84 -10.50 -27.61
C LEU A 194 -21.74 -10.26 -29.12
N ASN A 195 -22.78 -9.70 -29.75
CA ASN A 195 -22.79 -9.49 -31.20
C ASN A 195 -21.77 -8.43 -31.61
N SER A 196 -21.69 -7.36 -30.83
CA SER A 196 -20.79 -6.23 -31.13
C SER A 196 -19.31 -6.57 -30.92
N ILE A 197 -19.01 -7.59 -30.09
CA ILE A 197 -17.63 -8.00 -29.76
C ILE A 197 -17.23 -9.35 -30.36
N GLN A 198 -18.01 -9.92 -31.28
CA GLN A 198 -17.72 -11.24 -31.85
C GLN A 198 -16.29 -11.32 -32.43
N LYS A 199 -15.84 -10.26 -33.11
CA LYS A 199 -14.47 -10.17 -33.64
C LYS A 199 -13.41 -10.14 -32.52
N THR A 200 -13.71 -9.53 -31.38
CA THR A 200 -12.84 -9.52 -30.18
C THR A 200 -12.74 -10.92 -29.58
N ILE A 201 -13.87 -11.63 -29.46
CA ILE A 201 -13.91 -13.03 -29.01
C ILE A 201 -13.08 -13.91 -29.95
N ASP A 202 -13.25 -13.75 -31.27
CA ASP A 202 -12.52 -14.53 -32.25
C ASP A 202 -11.01 -14.28 -32.20
N PHE A 203 -10.59 -13.03 -31.97
CA PHE A 203 -9.18 -12.68 -31.80
C PHE A 203 -8.57 -13.35 -30.55
N ALA A 204 -9.32 -13.38 -29.44
CA ALA A 204 -8.87 -13.92 -28.16
C ALA A 204 -8.80 -15.46 -28.10
N LYS A 205 -9.19 -16.16 -29.16
CA LYS A 205 -9.15 -17.63 -29.18
C LYS A 205 -7.72 -18.17 -29.05
N ASN A 206 -7.58 -19.12 -28.12
CA ASN A 206 -6.31 -19.77 -27.75
C ASN A 206 -5.30 -18.80 -27.11
N SER A 207 -5.80 -17.86 -26.33
CA SER A 207 -5.01 -16.93 -25.52
C SER A 207 -5.36 -17.11 -24.05
N ASN A 208 -4.43 -16.80 -23.16
CA ASN A 208 -4.65 -16.61 -21.74
C ASN A 208 -5.24 -15.21 -21.54
N VAL A 209 -6.54 -15.14 -21.23
CA VAL A 209 -7.27 -13.88 -21.12
C VAL A 209 -7.48 -13.50 -19.66
N THR A 210 -6.90 -12.37 -19.27
CA THR A 210 -7.24 -11.69 -18.02
C THR A 210 -8.30 -10.62 -18.27
N VAL A 211 -9.46 -10.75 -17.65
CA VAL A 211 -10.52 -9.73 -17.65
C VAL A 211 -10.30 -8.75 -16.50
N VAL A 212 -10.26 -7.45 -16.79
CA VAL A 212 -10.24 -6.39 -15.76
C VAL A 212 -11.61 -5.74 -15.68
N GLY A 213 -12.14 -5.66 -14.47
CA GLY A 213 -13.43 -5.04 -14.17
C GLY A 213 -14.36 -5.96 -13.39
N THR A 214 -15.33 -5.35 -12.70
CA THR A 214 -16.37 -6.08 -11.95
C THR A 214 -17.30 -6.83 -12.91
N THR A 215 -18.13 -7.71 -12.37
CA THR A 215 -19.18 -8.42 -13.14
C THR A 215 -20.25 -7.49 -13.70
N THR A 216 -20.39 -6.27 -13.18
CA THR A 216 -21.31 -5.26 -13.72
C THR A 216 -20.71 -4.53 -14.93
N VAL A 217 -19.38 -4.41 -14.98
CA VAL A 217 -18.67 -3.74 -16.07
C VAL A 217 -18.37 -4.71 -17.21
N VAL A 218 -17.84 -5.90 -16.90
CA VAL A 218 -17.69 -7.03 -17.84
C VAL A 218 -18.41 -8.24 -17.26
N SER A 219 -19.58 -8.55 -17.81
CA SER A 219 -20.46 -9.62 -17.31
C SER A 219 -19.85 -11.00 -17.45
N ASP A 220 -20.36 -11.95 -16.67
CA ASP A 220 -19.90 -13.35 -16.71
C ASP A 220 -20.20 -14.01 -18.06
N SER A 221 -21.23 -13.55 -18.77
CA SER A 221 -21.48 -13.98 -20.16
C SER A 221 -20.30 -13.66 -21.07
N ILE A 222 -19.77 -12.44 -20.98
CA ILE A 222 -18.63 -11.98 -21.78
C ILE A 222 -17.33 -12.64 -21.32
N TYR A 223 -17.13 -12.76 -20.00
CA TYR A 223 -16.01 -13.50 -19.42
C TYR A 223 -15.92 -14.93 -19.97
N ASN A 224 -17.04 -15.64 -19.96
CA ASN A 224 -17.13 -17.01 -20.47
C ASN A 224 -16.97 -17.06 -22.00
N ALA A 225 -17.54 -16.10 -22.73
CA ALA A 225 -17.41 -16.04 -24.18
C ALA A 225 -15.97 -15.77 -24.64
N LEU A 226 -15.20 -15.00 -23.88
CA LEU A 226 -13.77 -14.79 -24.09
C LEU A 226 -12.92 -15.99 -23.65
N ASN A 227 -13.51 -17.01 -23.01
CA ASN A 227 -12.81 -18.12 -22.38
C ASN A 227 -11.71 -17.63 -21.40
N ALA A 228 -12.07 -16.68 -20.53
CA ALA A 228 -11.11 -16.02 -19.66
C ALA A 228 -10.59 -16.88 -18.51
N ASP A 229 -9.29 -16.80 -18.27
CA ASP A 229 -8.55 -17.58 -17.27
C ASP A 229 -8.63 -16.95 -15.89
N ARG A 230 -8.65 -15.61 -15.84
CA ARG A 230 -8.68 -14.85 -14.58
C ARG A 230 -9.45 -13.54 -14.71
N ARG A 231 -10.07 -13.13 -13.61
CA ARG A 231 -10.63 -11.78 -13.43
C ARG A 231 -9.83 -10.98 -12.40
N VAL A 232 -9.41 -9.77 -12.75
CA VAL A 232 -8.96 -8.75 -11.81
C VAL A 232 -10.14 -7.81 -11.53
N ASN A 233 -10.72 -7.92 -10.33
CA ASN A 233 -11.88 -7.11 -9.97
C ASN A 233 -11.50 -5.64 -9.78
N GLY A 234 -12.30 -4.75 -10.37
CA GLY A 234 -12.22 -3.31 -10.13
C GLY A 234 -12.57 -2.92 -8.69
N GLY A 235 -12.36 -1.66 -8.35
CA GLY A 235 -12.68 -1.09 -7.04
C GLY A 235 -14.02 -0.35 -7.01
N SER A 236 -14.24 0.42 -5.94
CA SER A 236 -15.40 1.33 -5.79
C SER A 236 -15.46 2.43 -6.85
N ASP A 237 -14.29 2.77 -7.40
CA ASP A 237 -14.06 3.85 -8.35
C ASP A 237 -12.82 3.53 -9.20
N ARG A 238 -12.50 4.44 -10.13
CA ARG A 238 -11.38 4.29 -11.06
C ARG A 238 -10.01 4.24 -10.40
N PHE A 239 -9.84 4.90 -9.26
CA PHE A 239 -8.57 4.98 -8.54
C PHE A 239 -8.34 3.68 -7.76
N ALA A 240 -9.39 3.16 -7.13
CA ALA A 240 -9.37 1.84 -6.51
C ALA A 240 -9.16 0.72 -7.54
N THR A 241 -9.80 0.79 -8.72
CA THR A 241 -9.50 -0.13 -9.84
C THR A 241 -8.03 -0.04 -10.25
N ASN A 242 -7.48 1.17 -10.41
CA ASN A 242 -6.08 1.35 -10.76
C ASN A 242 -5.14 0.64 -9.77
N LEU A 243 -5.35 0.82 -8.47
CA LEU A 243 -4.52 0.16 -7.46
C LEU A 243 -4.71 -1.37 -7.44
N ASN A 244 -5.92 -1.88 -7.66
CA ASN A 244 -6.16 -3.33 -7.75
C ASN A 244 -5.43 -3.94 -8.96
N VAL A 245 -5.45 -3.24 -10.11
CA VAL A 245 -4.73 -3.66 -11.31
C VAL A 245 -3.23 -3.64 -11.06
N LEU A 246 -2.66 -2.54 -10.55
CA LEU A 246 -1.23 -2.47 -10.26
C LEU A 246 -0.78 -3.58 -9.31
N LYS A 247 -1.57 -3.90 -8.27
CA LYS A 247 -1.28 -5.00 -7.34
C LYS A 247 -1.35 -6.38 -8.00
N ALA A 248 -2.28 -6.59 -8.94
CA ALA A 248 -2.46 -7.87 -9.62
C ALA A 248 -1.33 -8.21 -10.60
N PHE A 249 -0.59 -7.19 -11.05
CA PHE A 249 0.51 -7.29 -12.01
C PHE A 249 1.82 -6.72 -11.42
N ASP A 250 1.96 -6.75 -10.09
CA ASP A 250 3.10 -6.14 -9.38
C ASP A 250 4.44 -6.78 -9.76
N SER A 251 4.44 -8.06 -10.15
CA SER A 251 5.64 -8.77 -10.62
C SER A 251 6.16 -8.26 -11.97
N ASP A 252 5.29 -7.65 -12.77
CA ASP A 252 5.56 -7.29 -14.16
C ASP A 252 5.97 -5.81 -14.26
N LEU A 253 5.84 -5.08 -13.15
CA LEU A 253 6.13 -3.65 -13.02
C LEU A 253 7.48 -3.40 -12.36
N LYS A 254 8.23 -2.45 -12.92
CA LYS A 254 9.52 -1.97 -12.40
C LYS A 254 9.33 -0.65 -11.67
N ASN A 255 9.73 -0.62 -10.41
CA ASN A 255 9.61 0.57 -9.56
C ASN A 255 10.82 1.52 -9.66
N ASP A 256 11.71 1.34 -10.63
CA ASP A 256 12.80 2.30 -10.93
C ASP A 256 12.24 3.66 -11.35
N LYS A 257 11.10 3.66 -12.03
CA LYS A 257 10.30 4.83 -12.36
C LYS A 257 8.86 4.63 -11.90
N ILE A 258 8.19 5.70 -11.52
CA ILE A 258 6.76 5.72 -11.20
C ILE A 258 6.11 6.91 -11.91
N TYR A 259 5.01 6.67 -12.61
CA TYR A 259 4.23 7.72 -13.26
C TYR A 259 2.97 8.03 -12.46
N VAL A 260 2.61 9.30 -12.38
CA VAL A 260 1.40 9.79 -11.73
C VAL A 260 0.62 10.66 -12.71
N ALA A 261 -0.68 10.44 -12.85
CA ALA A 261 -1.53 11.27 -13.71
C ALA A 261 -2.92 11.52 -13.10
N ASN A 262 -3.46 12.71 -13.32
CA ASN A 262 -4.83 13.05 -12.90
C ASN A 262 -5.86 12.33 -13.78
N SER A 263 -6.87 11.72 -13.16
CA SER A 263 -8.03 11.14 -13.86
C SER A 263 -9.40 11.63 -13.36
N SER A 264 -9.47 12.77 -12.67
CA SER A 264 -10.71 13.43 -12.26
C SER A 264 -11.51 13.98 -13.45
N GLU A 265 -12.83 14.14 -13.28
CA GLU A 265 -13.74 14.87 -14.17
C GLU A 265 -13.60 14.64 -15.69
N ASN A 266 -13.31 13.42 -16.13
CA ASN A 266 -13.06 13.09 -17.55
C ASN A 266 -11.74 13.61 -18.14
N SER A 267 -10.76 13.97 -17.31
CA SER A 267 -9.38 14.17 -17.74
C SER A 267 -8.73 12.83 -18.06
N TYR A 268 -8.70 12.48 -19.35
CA TYR A 268 -8.17 11.19 -19.84
C TYR A 268 -6.90 11.32 -20.68
N SER A 269 -6.58 12.54 -21.14
CA SER A 269 -5.41 12.77 -22.00
C SER A 269 -4.10 12.50 -21.30
N ASP A 270 -3.96 12.99 -20.08
CA ASP A 270 -2.69 12.93 -19.35
C ASP A 270 -2.39 11.48 -18.91
N PRO A 271 -3.36 10.70 -18.39
CA PRO A 271 -3.20 9.26 -18.19
C PRO A 271 -2.83 8.49 -19.47
N LEU A 272 -3.39 8.84 -20.63
CA LEU A 272 -3.04 8.17 -21.90
C LEU A 272 -1.58 8.45 -22.29
N ILE A 273 -1.16 9.71 -22.21
CA ILE A 273 0.23 10.11 -22.48
C ILE A 273 1.18 9.44 -21.47
N ALA A 274 0.83 9.46 -20.20
CA ALA A 274 1.58 8.83 -19.12
C ALA A 274 1.66 7.30 -19.31
N SER A 275 0.62 6.66 -19.84
CA SER A 275 0.57 5.22 -20.10
C SER A 275 1.63 4.80 -21.13
N ALA A 276 1.87 5.60 -22.18
CA ALA A 276 2.95 5.34 -23.13
C ALA A 276 4.34 5.49 -22.48
N ALA A 277 4.53 6.54 -21.67
CA ALA A 277 5.80 6.77 -20.95
C ALA A 277 6.07 5.66 -19.91
N ALA A 278 5.05 5.29 -19.12
CA ALA A 278 5.09 4.20 -18.16
C ALA A 278 5.40 2.87 -18.85
N GLY A 279 4.70 2.57 -19.95
CA GLY A 279 4.95 1.40 -20.78
C GLY A 279 6.41 1.31 -21.21
N LYS A 280 7.03 2.41 -21.70
CA LYS A 280 8.45 2.43 -22.13
C LYS A 280 9.39 1.86 -21.08
N TYR A 281 9.19 2.21 -19.81
CA TYR A 281 10.03 1.75 -18.70
C TYR A 281 9.47 0.52 -17.96
N SER A 282 8.34 -0.02 -18.41
CA SER A 282 7.56 -1.03 -17.68
C SER A 282 7.27 -0.57 -16.25
N ALA A 283 6.95 0.71 -16.07
CA ALA A 283 6.72 1.36 -14.78
C ALA A 283 5.23 1.37 -14.42
N PRO A 284 4.87 1.43 -13.12
CA PRO A 284 3.49 1.68 -12.71
C PRO A 284 3.03 3.09 -13.10
N LEU A 285 1.77 3.21 -13.53
CA LEU A 285 1.04 4.46 -13.65
C LEU A 285 -0.05 4.51 -12.58
N ILE A 286 0.12 5.40 -11.60
CA ILE A 286 -0.85 5.65 -10.54
C ILE A 286 -1.77 6.79 -10.96
N LEU A 287 -3.08 6.55 -10.85
CA LEU A 287 -4.09 7.57 -11.07
C LEU A 287 -4.41 8.30 -9.76
N ILE A 288 -4.47 9.63 -9.82
CA ILE A 288 -4.85 10.49 -8.68
C ILE A 288 -6.14 11.26 -8.99
N ASP A 289 -6.87 11.59 -7.92
CA ASP A 289 -8.09 12.39 -7.93
C ASP A 289 -7.81 13.79 -7.37
N THR A 290 -7.84 14.83 -8.20
CA THR A 290 -7.67 16.21 -7.71
C THR A 290 -8.87 16.77 -6.97
N GLU A 291 -10.04 16.15 -7.11
CA GLU A 291 -11.29 16.57 -6.46
C GLU A 291 -11.61 15.70 -5.23
N GLY A 292 -10.78 14.69 -4.95
CA GLY A 292 -11.03 13.66 -3.96
C GLY A 292 -9.83 13.30 -3.11
N SER A 293 -9.91 12.14 -2.46
CA SER A 293 -8.85 11.66 -1.57
C SER A 293 -7.80 10.85 -2.34
N ASN A 294 -6.53 11.22 -2.19
CA ASN A 294 -5.39 10.52 -2.76
C ASN A 294 -4.66 9.60 -1.79
N VAL A 295 -5.20 9.37 -0.59
CA VAL A 295 -4.52 8.64 0.48
C VAL A 295 -4.02 7.27 0.02
N ASN A 296 -4.86 6.50 -0.67
CA ASN A 296 -4.49 5.17 -1.14
C ASN A 296 -3.44 5.19 -2.28
N ALA A 297 -3.51 6.19 -3.16
CA ALA A 297 -2.54 6.37 -4.25
C ALA A 297 -1.17 6.78 -3.69
N ILE A 298 -1.15 7.72 -2.74
CA ILE A 298 0.06 8.18 -2.06
C ILE A 298 0.68 7.06 -1.21
N ASP A 299 -0.14 6.26 -0.52
CA ASP A 299 0.33 5.09 0.24
C ASP A 299 0.96 4.03 -0.66
N TYR A 300 0.35 3.78 -1.84
CA TYR A 300 0.95 2.91 -2.84
C TYR A 300 2.31 3.43 -3.33
N ILE A 301 2.40 4.74 -3.65
CA ILE A 301 3.66 5.37 -4.06
C ILE A 301 4.71 5.26 -2.94
N LYS A 302 4.35 5.57 -1.69
CA LYS A 302 5.24 5.45 -0.51
C LYS A 302 5.77 4.03 -0.33
N THR A 303 4.95 3.03 -0.61
CA THR A 303 5.33 1.61 -0.48
C THR A 303 6.24 1.14 -1.62
N LYS A 304 6.08 1.70 -2.83
CA LYS A 304 6.81 1.26 -4.02
C LYS A 304 8.07 2.06 -4.31
N ALA A 305 8.10 3.33 -3.92
CA ALA A 305 9.25 4.19 -4.14
C ALA A 305 10.42 3.80 -3.22
N ALA A 306 11.59 3.60 -3.82
CA ALA A 306 12.87 3.55 -3.15
C ALA A 306 13.59 4.90 -3.24
N GLU A 307 14.73 5.05 -2.58
CA GLU A 307 15.53 6.28 -2.58
C GLU A 307 15.91 6.77 -3.99
N ASN A 308 16.18 5.83 -4.91
CA ASN A 308 16.55 6.10 -6.30
C ASN A 308 15.37 6.04 -7.28
N THR A 309 14.14 5.78 -6.82
CA THR A 309 12.97 5.76 -7.71
C THR A 309 12.71 7.15 -8.27
N GLU A 310 12.62 7.24 -9.59
CA GLU A 310 12.27 8.47 -10.29
C GLU A 310 10.75 8.58 -10.43
N ILE A 311 10.15 9.63 -9.87
CA ILE A 311 8.70 9.83 -9.99
C ILE A 311 8.41 10.98 -10.94
N GLU A 312 7.53 10.72 -11.91
CA GLU A 312 7.11 11.69 -12.93
C GLU A 312 5.60 11.92 -12.87
N ALA A 313 5.19 13.13 -12.48
CA ALA A 313 3.80 13.57 -12.53
C ALA A 313 3.50 14.19 -13.90
N ILE A 314 2.55 13.60 -14.64
CA ILE A 314 2.17 14.01 -15.99
C ILE A 314 0.92 14.88 -15.91
N GLY A 315 1.09 16.15 -16.26
CA GLY A 315 0.06 17.19 -16.18
C GLY A 315 0.63 18.49 -15.62
N GLY A 316 0.17 19.62 -16.16
CA GLY A 316 0.59 20.95 -15.70
C GLY A 316 0.13 21.24 -14.26
N THR A 317 0.58 22.37 -13.68
CA THR A 317 0.21 22.75 -12.30
C THR A 317 -1.29 23.01 -12.11
N GLY A 318 -2.01 23.34 -13.19
CA GLY A 318 -3.48 23.41 -13.18
C GLY A 318 -4.19 22.05 -13.22
N VAL A 319 -3.48 20.97 -13.55
CA VAL A 319 -4.00 19.60 -13.61
C VAL A 319 -3.54 18.76 -12.42
N ILE A 320 -2.31 18.96 -11.94
CA ILE A 320 -1.79 18.36 -10.71
C ILE A 320 -1.24 19.53 -9.86
N PRO A 321 -2.02 20.00 -8.88
CA PRO A 321 -1.61 21.10 -8.01
C PRO A 321 -0.34 20.78 -7.21
N ALA A 322 0.40 21.83 -6.85
CA ALA A 322 1.62 21.71 -6.06
C ALA A 322 1.37 21.06 -4.68
N SER A 323 0.17 21.19 -4.11
CA SER A 323 -0.22 20.53 -2.86
C SER A 323 -0.10 19.00 -2.97
N ILE A 324 -0.63 18.40 -4.03
CA ILE A 324 -0.56 16.95 -4.25
C ILE A 324 0.89 16.51 -4.49
N VAL A 325 1.65 17.27 -5.28
CA VAL A 325 3.08 16.98 -5.50
C VAL A 325 3.85 17.02 -4.17
N ASN A 326 3.56 17.99 -3.30
CA ASN A 326 4.17 18.10 -1.98
C ASN A 326 3.74 16.97 -1.03
N GLU A 327 2.48 16.53 -1.09
CA GLU A 327 2.00 15.37 -0.34
C GLU A 327 2.73 14.09 -0.76
N ILE A 328 2.89 13.86 -2.07
CA ILE A 328 3.66 12.72 -2.60
C ILE A 328 5.12 12.79 -2.13
N ASN A 329 5.80 13.94 -2.30
CA ASN A 329 7.18 14.13 -1.85
C ASN A 329 7.34 13.88 -0.34
N SER A 330 6.38 14.34 0.46
CA SER A 330 6.40 14.16 1.93
C SER A 330 6.25 12.69 2.29
N ALA A 331 5.32 11.97 1.63
CA ALA A 331 5.09 10.56 1.86
C ALA A 331 6.31 9.69 1.49
N ILE A 332 7.00 10.02 0.40
CA ILE A 332 8.24 9.32 0.00
C ILE A 332 9.36 9.58 1.00
N SER A 333 9.52 10.84 1.43
CA SER A 333 10.53 11.21 2.42
C SER A 333 10.29 10.49 3.74
N GLU A 334 9.04 10.43 4.18
CA GLU A 334 8.65 9.65 5.36
C GLU A 334 8.90 8.15 5.14
N GLY A 335 8.44 7.60 4.01
CA GLY A 335 8.59 6.19 3.64
C GLY A 335 10.05 5.73 3.64
N ASN A 336 10.95 6.56 3.14
CA ASN A 336 12.40 6.31 3.06
C ASN A 336 13.15 6.63 4.36
N THR A 337 12.45 6.91 5.47
CA THR A 337 13.10 7.06 6.77
C THR A 337 13.64 5.71 7.23
N MET A 338 14.96 5.64 7.45
CA MET A 338 15.64 4.43 7.92
C MET A 338 15.20 4.06 9.34
N ILE A 339 14.78 2.81 9.53
CA ILE A 339 14.38 2.24 10.81
C ILE A 339 15.50 1.33 11.31
N THR A 340 15.84 1.49 12.59
CA THR A 340 16.85 0.68 13.26
C THR A 340 16.32 0.11 14.56
N PHE A 341 16.86 -1.04 14.95
CA PHE A 341 16.52 -1.73 16.19
C PHE A 341 17.80 -1.94 16.99
N LYS A 342 17.75 -1.72 18.30
CA LYS A 342 18.91 -1.94 19.17
C LYS A 342 19.19 -3.43 19.39
N ASP A 343 18.13 -4.23 19.46
CA ASP A 343 18.20 -5.69 19.62
C ASP A 343 18.14 -6.38 18.25
N LYS A 344 19.17 -7.17 17.94
CA LYS A 344 19.28 -7.89 16.66
C LYS A 344 18.23 -8.99 16.49
N ASN A 345 17.80 -9.61 17.58
CA ASN A 345 16.75 -10.64 17.52
C ASN A 345 15.40 -9.98 17.26
N LEU A 346 15.16 -8.78 17.79
CA LEU A 346 13.99 -7.98 17.41
C LEU A 346 14.07 -7.53 15.95
N GLU A 347 15.22 -7.04 15.50
CA GLU A 347 15.41 -6.68 14.08
C GLU A 347 15.07 -7.87 13.18
N GLN A 348 15.57 -9.07 13.49
CA GLN A 348 15.28 -10.29 12.74
C GLN A 348 13.78 -10.62 12.75
N ALA A 349 13.10 -10.45 13.89
CA ALA A 349 11.66 -10.66 14.00
C ALA A 349 10.88 -9.72 13.09
N VAL A 350 11.22 -8.43 13.09
CA VAL A 350 10.59 -7.43 12.24
C VAL A 350 10.90 -7.67 10.76
N ARG A 351 12.13 -8.07 10.42
CA ARG A 351 12.51 -8.42 9.05
C ARG A 351 11.69 -9.58 8.50
N LEU A 352 11.46 -10.62 9.31
CA LEU A 352 10.61 -11.73 8.92
C LEU A 352 9.18 -11.25 8.67
N ALA A 353 8.64 -10.46 9.60
CA ALA A 353 7.28 -9.92 9.50
C ALA A 353 7.09 -8.96 8.31
N ALA A 354 8.12 -8.19 7.97
CA ALA A 354 8.13 -7.27 6.83
C ALA A 354 8.42 -7.96 5.49
N ASN A 355 8.77 -9.25 5.50
CA ASN A 355 9.29 -10.00 4.37
C ASN A 355 10.51 -9.32 3.71
N LYS A 356 11.47 -8.87 4.53
CA LYS A 356 12.68 -8.16 4.09
C LYS A 356 13.93 -8.66 4.83
N PRO A 357 14.50 -9.81 4.40
CA PRO A 357 15.58 -10.47 5.13
C PRO A 357 16.91 -9.70 5.13
N THR A 358 17.15 -8.84 4.14
CA THR A 358 18.42 -8.11 3.96
C THR A 358 18.19 -6.65 3.57
N GLY A 359 19.25 -5.85 3.59
CA GLY A 359 19.22 -4.44 3.20
C GLY A 359 18.68 -3.49 4.28
N ILE A 360 18.60 -2.21 3.95
CA ILE A 360 18.07 -1.18 4.85
C ILE A 360 16.57 -1.40 5.07
N LEU A 361 16.13 -1.36 6.33
CA LEU A 361 14.71 -1.27 6.66
C LEU A 361 14.30 0.20 6.66
N TYR A 362 13.27 0.52 5.90
CA TYR A 362 12.66 1.82 5.82
C TYR A 362 11.27 1.81 6.47
N LYS A 363 10.73 2.99 6.75
CA LYS A 363 9.40 3.17 7.35
C LYS A 363 8.32 2.50 6.50
N SER A 364 8.41 2.60 5.17
CA SER A 364 7.52 1.93 4.22
C SER A 364 7.54 0.39 4.34
N ASP A 365 8.65 -0.21 4.77
CA ASP A 365 8.73 -1.67 4.96
C ASP A 365 7.99 -2.13 6.21
N VAL A 366 7.98 -1.31 7.27
CA VAL A 366 7.39 -1.67 8.57
C VAL A 366 5.94 -1.21 8.71
N ASP A 367 5.49 -0.25 7.91
CA ASP A 367 4.11 0.25 7.91
C ASP A 367 3.06 -0.81 7.55
N LYS A 368 3.46 -1.83 6.79
CA LYS A 368 2.61 -2.98 6.42
C LYS A 368 2.62 -4.11 7.46
N VAL A 369 3.45 -4.03 8.50
CA VAL A 369 3.58 -5.10 9.51
C VAL A 369 2.41 -5.03 10.49
N LEU A 370 1.52 -6.04 10.41
CA LEU A 370 0.36 -6.17 11.28
C LEU A 370 0.62 -7.09 12.49
N GLU A 371 1.62 -7.96 12.40
CA GLU A 371 1.88 -9.00 13.38
C GLU A 371 3.38 -9.28 13.52
N VAL A 372 3.87 -9.31 14.76
CA VAL A 372 5.24 -9.73 15.09
C VAL A 372 5.15 -10.76 16.22
N ASN A 373 5.59 -11.99 15.94
CA ASN A 373 5.57 -13.11 16.89
C ASN A 373 6.93 -13.78 16.98
N PHE A 374 7.66 -13.52 18.07
CA PHE A 374 9.00 -14.08 18.32
C PHE A 374 9.16 -14.49 19.78
N TYR A 375 8.82 -15.75 20.05
CA TYR A 375 8.91 -16.34 21.38
C TYR A 375 10.32 -16.90 21.65
N TYR A 376 10.75 -16.92 22.91
CA TYR A 376 12.00 -17.58 23.33
C TYR A 376 13.25 -17.17 22.55
N SER A 377 13.30 -15.91 22.14
CA SER A 377 14.30 -15.39 21.20
C SER A 377 15.38 -14.52 21.85
N LYS A 378 15.43 -14.51 23.20
CA LYS A 378 16.40 -13.75 24.00
C LYS A 378 16.36 -12.23 23.72
N ILE A 379 15.21 -11.71 23.30
CA ILE A 379 15.00 -10.28 23.08
C ILE A 379 15.02 -9.57 24.45
N LYS A 380 15.73 -8.45 24.54
CA LYS A 380 15.83 -7.63 25.76
C LYS A 380 15.29 -6.22 25.58
N ASP A 381 15.65 -5.61 24.45
CA ASP A 381 15.32 -4.22 24.14
C ASP A 381 14.34 -4.18 22.97
N ILE A 382 13.17 -3.60 23.19
CA ILE A 382 12.16 -3.47 22.14
C ILE A 382 12.12 -2.10 21.46
N SER A 383 13.12 -1.24 21.71
CA SER A 383 13.28 0.05 21.02
C SER A 383 13.31 -0.15 19.50
N GLY A 384 12.54 0.68 18.80
CA GLY A 384 12.30 0.58 17.36
C GLY A 384 10.91 0.03 17.04
N ILE A 385 10.28 -0.75 17.93
CA ILE A 385 8.93 -1.29 17.72
C ILE A 385 7.86 -0.19 17.62
N GLU A 386 8.10 0.98 18.22
CA GLU A 386 7.22 2.16 18.14
C GLU A 386 6.97 2.63 16.70
N ASN A 387 7.85 2.24 15.75
CA ASN A 387 7.72 2.55 14.34
C ASN A 387 6.70 1.66 13.61
N LEU A 388 6.25 0.54 14.19
CA LEU A 388 5.28 -0.37 13.58
C LEU A 388 3.86 0.11 13.92
N THR A 389 3.49 1.29 13.42
CA THR A 389 2.24 1.99 13.77
C THR A 389 0.96 1.25 13.36
N SER A 390 1.07 0.32 12.41
CA SER A 390 -0.04 -0.55 11.97
C SER A 390 -0.15 -1.85 12.75
N LEU A 391 0.74 -2.11 13.71
CA LEU A 391 0.81 -3.38 14.44
C LEU A 391 -0.47 -3.64 15.23
N GLN A 392 -1.05 -4.82 15.01
CA GLN A 392 -2.27 -5.28 15.67
C GLN A 392 -1.99 -6.41 16.66
N LYS A 393 -0.95 -7.22 16.42
CA LYS A 393 -0.59 -8.34 17.28
C LYS A 393 0.90 -8.34 17.58
N LEU A 394 1.25 -8.44 18.86
CA LEU A 394 2.63 -8.48 19.32
C LEU A 394 2.81 -9.64 20.31
N GLY A 395 3.50 -10.69 19.88
CA GLY A 395 3.84 -11.85 20.69
C GLY A 395 5.33 -11.94 20.94
N LEU A 396 5.77 -11.64 22.16
CA LEU A 396 7.17 -11.65 22.60
C LEU A 396 7.33 -12.41 23.93
N GLY A 397 6.54 -13.46 24.14
CA GLY A 397 6.65 -14.29 25.35
C GLY A 397 7.95 -15.10 25.42
N GLY A 398 8.42 -15.40 26.63
CA GLY A 398 9.63 -16.19 26.86
C GLY A 398 10.94 -15.45 26.56
N ASN A 399 10.92 -14.12 26.56
CA ASN A 399 12.10 -13.29 26.31
C ASN A 399 12.69 -12.74 27.62
N GLN A 400 13.51 -11.68 27.55
CA GLN A 400 14.20 -11.06 28.68
C GLN A 400 13.85 -9.56 28.77
N ILE A 401 12.61 -9.21 28.41
CA ILE A 401 12.13 -7.84 28.33
C ILE A 401 11.79 -7.33 29.73
N THR A 402 12.28 -6.14 30.07
CA THR A 402 11.97 -5.43 31.33
C THR A 402 11.17 -4.16 31.10
N ASP A 403 11.41 -3.47 29.97
CA ASP A 403 10.80 -2.20 29.62
C ASP A 403 9.94 -2.35 28.37
N ILE A 404 8.65 -2.02 28.49
CA ILE A 404 7.69 -2.03 27.39
C ILE A 404 7.29 -0.62 26.93
N GLY A 405 8.03 0.42 27.33
CA GLY A 405 7.73 1.82 27.02
C GLY A 405 7.59 2.13 25.53
N ALA A 406 8.25 1.34 24.67
CA ALA A 406 8.20 1.49 23.22
C ALA A 406 6.81 1.21 22.60
N ILE A 407 5.92 0.46 23.27
CA ILE A 407 4.60 0.13 22.70
C ILE A 407 3.52 1.18 23.02
N LYS A 408 3.82 2.21 23.82
CA LYS A 408 2.83 3.16 24.37
C LYS A 408 2.00 3.90 23.31
N SER A 409 2.53 4.04 22.09
CA SER A 409 1.88 4.73 20.96
C SER A 409 1.21 3.77 19.96
N LEU A 410 1.34 2.45 20.15
CA LEU A 410 0.81 1.44 19.22
C LEU A 410 -0.67 1.16 19.47
N THR A 411 -1.52 2.19 19.33
CA THR A 411 -2.96 2.16 19.65
C THR A 411 -3.79 1.22 18.77
N ASN A 412 -3.20 0.70 17.69
CA ASN A 412 -3.78 -0.33 16.83
C ASN A 412 -3.66 -1.75 17.40
N LEU A 413 -2.90 -1.96 18.48
CA LEU A 413 -2.78 -3.27 19.12
C LEU A 413 -4.16 -3.79 19.59
N ARG A 414 -4.40 -5.05 19.26
CA ARG A 414 -5.56 -5.86 19.66
C ARG A 414 -5.13 -7.05 20.53
N ARG A 415 -3.93 -7.58 20.29
CA ARG A 415 -3.38 -8.72 21.03
C ARG A 415 -1.94 -8.45 21.45
N VAL A 416 -1.66 -8.66 22.73
CA VAL A 416 -0.31 -8.54 23.30
C VAL A 416 -0.02 -9.74 24.17
N GLU A 417 1.10 -10.41 23.89
CA GLU A 417 1.60 -11.56 24.64
C GLU A 417 3.05 -11.32 25.05
N PHE A 418 3.26 -11.15 26.35
CA PHE A 418 4.55 -10.88 26.98
C PHE A 418 4.81 -11.83 28.17
N SER A 419 4.11 -12.96 28.25
CA SER A 419 4.31 -13.91 29.35
C SER A 419 5.74 -14.45 29.40
N SER A 420 6.22 -14.82 30.58
CA SER A 420 7.60 -15.29 30.82
C SER A 420 8.64 -14.25 30.38
N ASN A 421 8.56 -13.05 30.95
CA ASN A 421 9.53 -11.95 30.81
C ASN A 421 9.91 -11.41 32.21
N GLN A 422 10.47 -10.20 32.29
CA GLN A 422 10.91 -9.56 33.53
C GLN A 422 10.23 -8.19 33.71
N ILE A 423 8.98 -8.05 33.26
CA ILE A 423 8.25 -6.79 33.25
C ILE A 423 7.67 -6.54 34.64
N SER A 424 7.88 -5.34 35.17
CA SER A 424 7.28 -4.88 36.42
C SER A 424 6.35 -3.68 36.25
N ASP A 425 6.65 -2.80 35.28
CA ASP A 425 5.84 -1.62 34.96
C ASP A 425 5.02 -1.84 33.69
N ILE A 426 3.70 -1.78 33.84
CA ILE A 426 2.74 -1.87 32.73
C ILE A 426 2.00 -0.56 32.48
N SER A 427 2.49 0.56 33.02
CA SER A 427 1.97 1.91 32.75
C SER A 427 1.93 2.27 31.24
N PRO A 428 2.85 1.78 30.37
CA PRO A 428 2.78 2.04 28.93
C PRO A 428 1.51 1.53 28.25
N LEU A 429 0.81 0.55 28.84
CA LEU A 429 -0.42 -0.02 28.27
C LEU A 429 -1.65 0.89 28.41
N LYS A 430 -1.59 1.92 29.25
CA LYS A 430 -2.76 2.71 29.70
C LYS A 430 -3.66 3.23 28.56
N ASN A 431 -3.08 3.57 27.41
CA ASN A 431 -3.81 4.13 26.27
C ASN A 431 -4.16 3.10 25.18
N LEU A 432 -3.82 1.83 25.36
CA LEU A 432 -4.08 0.75 24.41
C LEU A 432 -5.50 0.18 24.60
N ILE A 433 -6.50 1.05 24.57
CA ILE A 433 -7.91 0.74 24.92
C ILE A 433 -8.60 -0.22 23.92
N ASN A 434 -7.97 -0.48 22.78
CA ASN A 434 -8.46 -1.41 21.77
C ASN A 434 -8.01 -2.86 22.00
N LEU A 435 -7.23 -3.14 23.05
CA LEU A 435 -6.80 -4.49 23.39
C LEU A 435 -8.01 -5.40 23.68
N GLN A 436 -7.96 -6.59 23.08
CA GLN A 436 -8.92 -7.68 23.23
C GLN A 436 -8.30 -8.86 23.98
N GLU A 437 -7.00 -9.10 23.77
CA GLU A 437 -6.26 -10.17 24.44
C GLU A 437 -4.95 -9.61 25.00
N LEU A 438 -4.73 -9.80 26.30
CA LEU A 438 -3.52 -9.38 27.00
C LEU A 438 -3.01 -10.52 27.88
N ALA A 439 -1.77 -10.93 27.63
CA ALA A 439 -1.11 -11.95 28.40
C ALA A 439 0.27 -11.48 28.88
N LEU A 440 0.44 -11.54 30.19
CA LEU A 440 1.54 -10.99 30.97
C LEU A 440 1.89 -11.95 32.12
N GLY A 441 1.58 -13.25 31.97
CA GLY A 441 1.86 -14.24 33.01
C GLY A 441 3.37 -14.41 33.24
N ASP A 442 3.79 -14.91 34.40
CA ASP A 442 5.18 -15.18 34.72
C ASP A 442 6.08 -13.94 34.49
N ASN A 443 5.75 -12.85 35.20
CA ASN A 443 6.44 -11.56 35.20
C ASN A 443 6.60 -11.04 36.64
N GLN A 444 6.92 -9.76 36.84
CA GLN A 444 7.18 -9.13 38.14
C GLN A 444 6.16 -8.02 38.44
N ILE A 445 4.92 -8.17 37.95
CA ILE A 445 3.89 -7.13 38.02
C ILE A 445 3.21 -7.16 39.38
N SER A 446 3.05 -5.99 40.00
CA SER A 446 2.26 -5.83 41.23
C SER A 446 1.14 -4.79 41.10
N ASN A 447 1.31 -3.81 40.20
CA ASN A 447 0.37 -2.73 39.97
C ASN A 447 -0.28 -2.86 38.59
N ILE A 448 -1.61 -3.01 38.57
CA ILE A 448 -2.40 -3.15 37.33
C ILE A 448 -3.35 -1.97 37.04
N ASN A 449 -3.11 -0.80 37.64
CA ASN A 449 -3.97 0.38 37.47
C ASN A 449 -4.12 0.82 36.00
N SER A 450 -3.13 0.55 35.15
CA SER A 450 -3.20 0.88 33.72
C SER A 450 -4.26 0.09 32.96
N LEU A 451 -4.76 -1.03 33.50
CA LEU A 451 -5.76 -1.87 32.84
C LEU A 451 -7.21 -1.33 32.98
N GLY A 452 -7.46 -0.39 33.90
CA GLY A 452 -8.83 -0.07 34.35
C GLY A 452 -9.78 0.51 33.29
N ASN A 453 -9.26 0.94 32.14
CA ASN A 453 -10.03 1.48 31.02
C ASN A 453 -10.08 0.56 29.79
N MET A 454 -9.53 -0.66 29.86
CA MET A 454 -9.47 -1.61 28.74
C MET A 454 -10.79 -2.37 28.55
N THR A 455 -11.90 -1.65 28.40
CA THR A 455 -13.25 -2.23 28.40
C THR A 455 -13.52 -3.20 27.25
N ASN A 456 -12.68 -3.22 26.21
CA ASN A 456 -12.75 -4.17 25.09
C ASN A 456 -12.07 -5.52 25.38
N LEU A 457 -11.39 -5.67 26.53
CA LEU A 457 -10.61 -6.84 26.86
C LEU A 457 -11.51 -8.06 27.09
N GLN A 458 -11.20 -9.15 26.40
CA GLN A 458 -11.91 -10.44 26.45
C GLN A 458 -11.08 -11.51 27.14
N THR A 459 -9.76 -11.49 26.95
CA THR A 459 -8.83 -12.42 27.58
C THR A 459 -7.75 -11.66 28.34
N LEU A 460 -7.58 -11.99 29.62
CA LEU A 460 -6.54 -11.44 30.48
C LEU A 460 -5.81 -12.56 31.23
N ILE A 461 -4.52 -12.70 30.96
CA ILE A 461 -3.66 -13.73 31.56
C ILE A 461 -2.55 -13.04 32.38
N LEU A 462 -2.58 -13.21 33.69
CA LEU A 462 -1.71 -12.53 34.67
C LEU A 462 -1.13 -13.51 35.71
N TYR A 463 -1.13 -14.81 35.43
CA TYR A 463 -0.64 -15.82 36.38
C TYR A 463 0.82 -15.57 36.78
N ARG A 464 1.27 -16.08 37.93
CA ARG A 464 2.68 -15.97 38.39
C ARG A 464 3.22 -14.53 38.33
N ASN A 465 2.57 -13.65 39.07
CA ASN A 465 2.99 -12.27 39.29
C ASN A 465 2.97 -11.96 40.79
N SER A 466 2.99 -10.69 41.20
CA SER A 466 2.92 -10.23 42.59
C SER A 466 1.72 -9.32 42.82
N ILE A 467 0.59 -9.60 42.16
CA ILE A 467 -0.63 -8.78 42.21
C ILE A 467 -1.40 -9.07 43.49
N SER A 468 -1.87 -8.02 44.17
CA SER A 468 -2.76 -8.13 45.34
C SER A 468 -4.05 -7.32 45.18
N ASP A 469 -3.99 -6.17 44.50
CA ASP A 469 -5.14 -5.31 44.23
C ASP A 469 -5.64 -5.51 42.79
N ILE A 470 -6.86 -6.03 42.68
CA ILE A 470 -7.55 -6.22 41.39
C ILE A 470 -8.74 -5.26 41.20
N SER A 471 -8.84 -4.19 42.00
CA SER A 471 -9.85 -3.15 41.84
C SER A 471 -9.91 -2.52 40.44
N PRO A 472 -8.82 -2.42 39.65
CA PRO A 472 -8.89 -1.93 38.28
C PRO A 472 -9.74 -2.81 37.35
N LEU A 473 -9.93 -4.10 37.65
CA LEU A 473 -10.67 -5.01 36.78
C LEU A 473 -12.20 -4.81 36.81
N LYS A 474 -12.72 -4.04 37.78
CA LYS A 474 -14.17 -3.97 38.10
C LYS A 474 -15.10 -3.57 36.96
N ASN A 475 -14.58 -2.90 35.93
CA ASN A 475 -15.35 -2.38 34.80
C ASN A 475 -15.07 -3.12 33.48
N LEU A 476 -14.25 -4.17 33.51
CA LEU A 476 -13.86 -4.93 32.30
C LEU A 476 -14.93 -5.96 31.94
N ASN A 477 -16.16 -5.49 31.74
CA ASN A 477 -17.36 -6.31 31.63
C ASN A 477 -17.37 -7.24 30.41
N ASN A 478 -16.48 -7.05 29.43
CA ASN A 478 -16.32 -7.93 28.28
C ASN A 478 -15.37 -9.11 28.52
N LEU A 479 -14.74 -9.22 29.70
CA LEU A 479 -13.86 -10.33 30.02
C LEU A 479 -14.61 -11.67 29.99
N GLN A 480 -14.03 -12.62 29.28
CA GLN A 480 -14.50 -14.00 29.13
C GLN A 480 -13.51 -14.99 29.75
N ILE A 481 -12.21 -14.70 29.68
CA ILE A 481 -11.15 -15.54 30.23
C ILE A 481 -10.26 -14.67 31.13
N LEU A 482 -10.14 -15.06 32.39
CA LEU A 482 -9.30 -14.39 33.37
C LEU A 482 -8.45 -15.42 34.11
N ASN A 483 -7.13 -15.30 33.99
CA ASN A 483 -6.19 -16.08 34.78
C ASN A 483 -5.38 -15.17 35.70
N LEU A 484 -5.57 -15.34 37.01
CA LEU A 484 -4.91 -14.62 38.09
C LEU A 484 -4.14 -15.58 39.02
N SER A 485 -3.91 -16.83 38.60
CA SER A 485 -3.33 -17.83 39.50
C SER A 485 -1.90 -17.49 39.93
N MET A 486 -1.46 -18.01 41.07
CA MET A 486 -0.11 -17.76 41.59
C MET A 486 0.19 -16.26 41.76
N ASN A 487 -0.67 -15.58 42.51
CA ASN A 487 -0.53 -14.18 42.90
C ASN A 487 -0.77 -14.05 44.43
N SER A 488 -0.94 -12.83 44.93
CA SER A 488 -1.16 -12.51 46.35
C SER A 488 -2.54 -11.91 46.60
N ILE A 489 -3.56 -12.34 45.85
CA ILE A 489 -4.92 -11.78 45.90
C ILE A 489 -5.69 -12.36 47.08
N SER A 490 -6.42 -11.53 47.80
CA SER A 490 -7.35 -11.94 48.87
C SER A 490 -8.77 -11.44 48.68
N ASP A 491 -8.96 -10.28 48.04
CA ASP A 491 -10.26 -9.68 47.76
C ASP A 491 -10.61 -9.83 46.27
N ILE A 492 -11.70 -10.55 46.00
CA ILE A 492 -12.25 -10.73 44.66
C ILE A 492 -13.59 -10.03 44.44
N SER A 493 -13.98 -9.13 45.35
CA SER A 493 -15.16 -8.28 45.20
C SER A 493 -15.20 -7.47 43.89
N PRO A 494 -14.06 -7.06 43.27
CA PRO A 494 -14.08 -6.40 41.96
C PRO A 494 -14.64 -7.27 40.82
N LEU A 495 -14.62 -8.60 40.96
CA LEU A 495 -15.07 -9.51 39.89
C LEU A 495 -16.60 -9.66 39.82
N LYS A 496 -17.34 -9.20 40.85
CA LYS A 496 -18.77 -9.52 41.04
C LYS A 496 -19.71 -9.18 39.87
N ASN A 497 -19.32 -8.22 39.03
CA ASN A 497 -20.12 -7.72 37.92
C ASN A 497 -19.61 -8.19 36.55
N LEU A 498 -18.56 -9.00 36.50
CA LEU A 498 -17.98 -9.50 35.24
C LEU A 498 -18.79 -10.67 34.69
N THR A 499 -20.08 -10.45 34.45
CA THR A 499 -21.07 -11.49 34.15
C THR A 499 -20.83 -12.23 32.82
N ASN A 500 -19.97 -11.71 31.94
CA ASN A 500 -19.53 -12.40 30.72
C ASN A 500 -18.40 -13.42 30.94
N LEU A 501 -17.84 -13.49 32.15
CA LEU A 501 -16.71 -14.37 32.46
C LEU A 501 -17.12 -15.83 32.33
N GLN A 502 -16.35 -16.59 31.56
CA GLN A 502 -16.58 -18.01 31.27
C GLN A 502 -15.53 -18.91 31.92
N THR A 503 -14.29 -18.45 31.98
CA THR A 503 -13.17 -19.15 32.60
C THR A 503 -12.48 -18.25 33.59
N LEU A 504 -12.38 -18.69 34.84
CA LEU A 504 -11.67 -18.01 35.91
C LEU A 504 -10.66 -18.95 36.56
N ASP A 505 -9.41 -18.53 36.61
CA ASP A 505 -8.38 -19.22 37.37
C ASP A 505 -7.84 -18.27 38.45
N ILE A 506 -8.07 -18.65 39.71
CA ILE A 506 -7.64 -17.93 40.91
C ILE A 506 -6.83 -18.84 41.84
N GLY A 507 -6.34 -19.96 41.33
CA GLY A 507 -5.51 -20.90 42.08
C GLY A 507 -4.29 -20.23 42.68
N LYS A 508 -3.76 -20.80 43.78
CA LYS A 508 -2.53 -20.36 44.44
C LYS A 508 -2.55 -18.86 44.80
N ASN A 509 -3.66 -18.41 45.39
CA ASN A 509 -3.87 -17.08 45.98
C ASN A 509 -4.29 -17.23 47.46
N ASN A 510 -4.61 -16.12 48.14
CA ASN A 510 -5.04 -16.09 49.55
C ASN A 510 -6.52 -15.68 49.71
N ILE A 511 -7.38 -16.21 48.84
CA ILE A 511 -8.81 -15.87 48.79
C ILE A 511 -9.57 -16.75 49.78
N LYS A 512 -10.44 -16.12 50.59
CA LYS A 512 -11.28 -16.78 51.60
C LYS A 512 -12.77 -16.52 51.45
N ASP A 513 -13.17 -15.66 50.51
CA ASP A 513 -14.56 -15.33 50.24
C ASP A 513 -14.80 -15.38 48.73
N ILE A 514 -15.62 -16.33 48.30
CA ILE A 514 -16.05 -16.52 46.92
C ILE A 514 -17.50 -16.11 46.67
N SER A 515 -18.17 -15.49 47.64
CA SER A 515 -19.50 -14.92 47.45
C SER A 515 -19.61 -13.95 46.26
N PRO A 516 -18.58 -13.18 45.86
CA PRO A 516 -18.62 -12.35 44.66
C PRO A 516 -18.88 -13.12 43.36
N LEU A 517 -18.57 -14.43 43.30
CA LEU A 517 -18.70 -15.23 42.08
C LEU A 517 -20.13 -15.72 41.81
N LYS A 518 -21.03 -15.67 42.80
CA LYS A 518 -22.38 -16.28 42.72
C LYS A 518 -23.25 -15.75 41.58
N ASN A 519 -23.00 -14.52 41.12
CA ASN A 519 -23.76 -13.88 40.06
C ASN A 519 -23.14 -14.03 38.67
N LEU A 520 -22.01 -14.74 38.54
CA LEU A 520 -21.33 -14.96 37.26
C LEU A 520 -22.00 -16.13 36.51
N THR A 521 -23.23 -15.91 36.04
CA THR A 521 -24.09 -16.96 35.46
C THR A 521 -23.53 -17.59 34.19
N ASN A 522 -22.59 -16.93 33.50
CA ASN A 522 -21.88 -17.49 32.33
C ASN A 522 -20.59 -18.25 32.69
N LEU A 523 -20.21 -18.32 33.96
CA LEU A 523 -18.98 -18.98 34.40
C LEU A 523 -19.12 -20.50 34.24
N LYS A 524 -18.26 -21.07 33.38
CA LYS A 524 -18.26 -22.50 33.03
C LYS A 524 -17.13 -23.24 33.73
N GLU A 525 -15.99 -22.59 33.92
CA GLU A 525 -14.82 -23.18 34.55
C GLU A 525 -14.23 -22.26 35.61
N LEU A 526 -14.04 -22.81 36.80
CA LEU A 526 -13.35 -22.19 37.92
C LEU A 526 -12.19 -23.08 38.38
N ARG A 527 -10.98 -22.53 38.44
CA ARG A 527 -9.81 -23.18 39.03
C ARG A 527 -9.41 -22.51 40.34
N ILE A 528 -9.21 -23.32 41.37
CA ILE A 528 -8.87 -22.93 42.75
C ILE A 528 -7.80 -23.86 43.31
N SER A 529 -7.10 -23.47 44.37
CA SER A 529 -6.18 -24.36 45.07
C SER A 529 -6.86 -25.27 46.08
N GLU A 530 -6.24 -26.42 46.30
CA GLU A 530 -6.60 -27.31 47.40
C GLU A 530 -6.52 -26.59 48.76
N GLY A 531 -7.54 -26.79 49.60
CA GLY A 531 -7.62 -26.17 50.92
C GLY A 531 -7.90 -24.67 50.93
N GLN A 532 -8.08 -24.03 49.76
CA GLN A 532 -8.38 -22.61 49.66
C GLN A 532 -9.81 -22.28 50.13
N LEU A 533 -10.76 -23.19 49.89
CA LEU A 533 -12.18 -23.04 50.22
C LEU A 533 -12.68 -24.22 51.04
N SER A 534 -13.68 -23.96 51.88
CA SER A 534 -14.43 -25.02 52.57
C SER A 534 -15.45 -25.71 51.66
N ASP A 535 -15.79 -26.96 51.96
CA ASP A 535 -16.82 -27.72 51.22
C ASP A 535 -18.16 -26.96 51.16
N ASN A 536 -18.53 -26.27 52.25
CA ASN A 536 -19.74 -25.45 52.31
C ASN A 536 -19.74 -24.29 51.31
N GLU A 537 -18.59 -23.64 51.09
CA GLU A 537 -18.47 -22.56 50.10
C GLU A 537 -18.59 -23.11 48.67
N ILE A 538 -17.94 -24.25 48.42
CA ILE A 538 -18.00 -24.95 47.13
C ILE A 538 -19.45 -25.35 46.81
N ASP A 539 -20.15 -25.95 47.77
CA ASP A 539 -21.54 -26.37 47.60
C ASP A 539 -22.49 -25.18 47.44
N SER A 540 -22.24 -24.08 48.17
CA SER A 540 -23.00 -22.83 47.99
C SER A 540 -22.81 -22.25 46.59
N LEU A 541 -21.59 -22.31 46.04
CA LEU A 541 -21.32 -21.83 44.68
C LEU A 541 -21.93 -22.74 43.61
N LYS A 542 -21.83 -24.06 43.76
CA LYS A 542 -22.49 -25.03 42.87
C LYS A 542 -24.01 -24.89 42.87
N SER A 543 -24.60 -24.57 44.03
CA SER A 543 -26.04 -24.31 44.14
C SER A 543 -26.46 -23.05 43.37
N ALA A 544 -25.62 -22.01 43.37
CA ALA A 544 -25.87 -20.79 42.59
C ALA A 544 -25.57 -20.98 41.08
N LEU A 545 -24.58 -21.80 40.75
CA LEU A 545 -24.07 -22.03 39.39
C LEU A 545 -24.03 -23.55 39.09
N PRO A 546 -25.18 -24.19 38.78
CA PRO A 546 -25.27 -25.65 38.70
C PRO A 546 -24.45 -26.29 37.56
N ASN A 547 -24.08 -25.51 36.54
CA ASN A 547 -23.27 -25.97 35.40
C ASN A 547 -21.77 -25.65 35.56
N LEU A 548 -21.35 -25.09 36.70
CA LEU A 548 -19.96 -24.70 36.92
C LEU A 548 -19.08 -25.93 37.15
N LYS A 549 -18.04 -26.08 36.32
CA LYS A 549 -16.94 -27.01 36.57
C LYS A 549 -15.91 -26.36 37.50
N ILE A 550 -15.74 -26.92 38.69
CA ILE A 550 -14.69 -26.52 39.63
C ILE A 550 -13.54 -27.53 39.54
N THR A 551 -12.35 -27.05 39.24
CA THR A 551 -11.11 -27.85 39.23
C THR A 551 -10.21 -27.38 40.37
N VAL A 552 -9.70 -28.33 41.15
CA VAL A 552 -8.80 -28.06 42.28
C VAL A 552 -7.37 -28.36 41.84
N GLU A 553 -6.49 -27.37 41.96
CA GLU A 553 -5.06 -27.49 41.69
C GLU A 553 -4.33 -27.93 42.97
N TYR A 554 -3.57 -29.03 42.86
CA TYR A 554 -2.76 -29.55 43.96
C TYR A 554 -1.54 -28.66 44.22
N LEU A 555 -1.23 -28.49 45.51
CA LEU A 555 -0.06 -27.77 45.99
C LEU A 555 1.20 -28.65 45.85
N ASN A 556 1.60 -28.95 44.61
CA ASN A 556 2.93 -29.50 44.31
C ASN A 556 3.85 -28.44 43.72
#